data_AF-A0AA48H3X0-F1
#
_entry.id   AF-A0AA48H3X0-F1
#
_cell.length_a   1.000
_cell.length_b   1.000
_cell.length_c   1.000
_cell.angle_alpha   90.00
_cell.angle_beta   90.00
_cell.angle_gamma   90.00
#
_symmetry.space_group_name_H-M   'P 1'
#
loop_
_entity.id
_entity.type
_entity.pdbx_description
1 polymer ?
#
loop_
_entity_poly.entity_id
_entity_poly.type
_entity_poly.pdbx_seq_one_letter_code
_entity_poly.pdbx_strand_id
1 'polypeptide(L)'
;MIRAALVSAVLVLMPVLASGQTWRSDSGDTGGLVYASLAAPEYSLVFSCNAPSPQRRPLMETEDHETVLNAPFGMFVSVSSQLVARNAAALLPAATLIADGTGYRLPELWFNELYGEWMVELAMADALFGALSGAGDMVFDAGTGQAWRYPVDGLSEGLSRIMSVCAGAWVQAGQALPPALGGVAAAPVQGLMTPQIDAYLRRECEAPYRIEDRGIAAHDLDRDGQPDRIVDWSGVICEGAIPRPYCGAANCSIDVFLTSRPGEPQSFLGVGYRVTTAANGALGLRFGGTAGACAQGQCDRVFWWDGSRFRD
;
A
#
# COMPACT_ATOMS: atom_id res chain seq x y z
N MET A 1 13.83 -43.47 -71.44
CA MET A 1 13.01 -42.25 -71.27
C MET A 1 12.23 -42.41 -69.97
N ILE A 2 12.59 -41.66 -68.93
CA ILE A 2 11.79 -41.28 -67.73
C ILE A 2 12.75 -40.38 -66.94
N ARG A 3 12.53 -39.05 -66.99
CA ARG A 3 13.27 -38.09 -66.16
C ARG A 3 12.37 -37.73 -64.97
N ALA A 4 12.85 -38.07 -63.78
CA ALA A 4 12.24 -37.73 -62.50
C ALA A 4 12.32 -36.22 -62.25
N ALA A 5 11.19 -35.60 -61.92
CA ALA A 5 11.12 -34.22 -61.46
C ALA A 5 11.27 -34.20 -59.93
N LEU A 6 12.38 -33.66 -59.45
CA LEU A 6 12.58 -33.30 -58.04
C LEU A 6 11.85 -31.98 -57.77
N VAL A 7 10.81 -32.03 -56.94
CA VAL A 7 10.17 -30.85 -56.35
C VAL A 7 10.90 -30.55 -55.04
N SER A 8 11.77 -29.54 -55.06
CA SER A 8 12.38 -28.99 -53.86
C SER A 8 11.39 -28.08 -53.14
N ALA A 9 10.87 -28.55 -52.00
CA ALA A 9 10.09 -27.72 -51.07
C ALA A 9 11.04 -26.77 -50.33
N VAL A 10 10.95 -25.47 -50.65
CA VAL A 10 11.63 -24.39 -49.91
C VAL A 10 10.81 -24.12 -48.63
N LEU A 11 11.31 -24.58 -47.48
CA LEU A 11 10.80 -24.17 -46.17
C LEU A 11 11.24 -22.72 -45.91
N VAL A 12 10.31 -21.78 -46.01
CA VAL A 12 10.50 -20.40 -45.56
C VAL A 12 10.38 -20.38 -44.03
N LEU A 13 11.51 -20.37 -43.33
CA LEU A 13 11.59 -20.05 -41.91
C LEU A 13 11.29 -18.56 -41.74
N MET A 14 10.04 -18.20 -41.46
CA MET A 14 9.72 -16.84 -41.02
C MET A 14 10.30 -16.65 -39.61
N PRO A 15 11.06 -15.58 -39.34
CA PRO A 15 11.43 -15.23 -37.98
C PRO A 15 10.13 -14.94 -37.23
N VAL A 16 9.82 -15.77 -36.24
CA VAL A 16 8.83 -15.42 -35.22
C VAL A 16 9.40 -14.19 -34.54
N LEU A 17 8.84 -13.02 -34.85
CA LEU A 17 9.04 -11.83 -34.04
C LEU A 17 8.50 -12.20 -32.67
N ALA A 18 9.39 -12.53 -31.73
CA ALA A 18 9.05 -12.58 -30.33
C ALA A 18 8.55 -11.18 -29.98
N SER A 19 7.23 -11.01 -29.91
CA SER A 19 6.60 -9.84 -29.36
C SER A 19 7.00 -9.78 -27.89
N GLY A 20 8.10 -9.07 -27.62
CA GLY A 20 8.55 -8.81 -26.27
C GLY A 20 7.45 -8.10 -25.51
N GLN A 21 7.13 -8.59 -24.31
CA GLN A 21 6.25 -7.88 -23.39
C GLN A 21 6.79 -6.46 -23.21
N THR A 22 5.93 -5.45 -23.39
CA THR A 22 6.34 -4.04 -23.25
C THR A 22 6.51 -3.65 -21.79
N TRP A 23 5.76 -4.30 -20.90
CA TRP A 23 5.94 -4.17 -19.46
C TRP A 23 7.01 -5.14 -18.97
N ARG A 24 7.89 -4.65 -18.10
CA ARG A 24 8.95 -5.45 -17.50
C ARG A 24 8.64 -5.71 -16.04
N SER A 25 8.42 -6.98 -15.70
CA SER A 25 8.35 -7.42 -14.31
C SER A 25 9.73 -7.77 -13.76
N ASP A 26 10.02 -7.37 -12.53
CA ASP A 26 11.18 -7.82 -11.77
C ASP A 26 10.78 -8.21 -10.34
N SER A 27 11.53 -9.10 -9.72
CA SER A 27 11.31 -9.50 -8.33
C SER A 27 12.58 -10.05 -7.70
N GLY A 28 12.79 -9.76 -6.42
CA GLY A 28 13.97 -10.21 -5.68
C GLY A 28 13.70 -10.35 -4.18
N ASP A 29 14.60 -11.03 -3.49
CA ASP A 29 14.62 -11.16 -2.03
C ASP A 29 16.04 -10.84 -1.54
N THR A 30 16.20 -9.73 -0.82
CA THR A 30 17.48 -9.30 -0.25
C THR A 30 17.81 -10.04 1.05
N GLY A 31 16.85 -10.81 1.57
CA GLY A 31 16.86 -11.41 2.90
C GLY A 31 16.30 -10.48 3.98
N GLY A 32 16.20 -9.17 3.73
CA GLY A 32 15.50 -8.21 4.57
C GLY A 32 14.08 -7.99 4.06
N LEU A 33 13.97 -7.73 2.75
CA LEU A 33 12.72 -7.50 2.04
C LEU A 33 12.63 -8.35 0.76
N VAL A 34 11.40 -8.77 0.47
CA VAL A 34 10.98 -9.24 -0.86
C VAL A 34 10.45 -8.04 -1.62
N TYR A 35 10.89 -7.87 -2.86
CA TYR A 35 10.48 -6.83 -3.79
C TYR A 35 9.84 -7.44 -5.01
N ALA A 36 8.84 -6.76 -5.56
CA ALA A 36 8.38 -6.99 -6.91
C ALA A 36 7.96 -5.67 -7.56
N SER A 37 8.26 -5.51 -8.85
CA SER A 37 7.91 -4.33 -9.61
C SER A 37 7.51 -4.68 -11.03
N LEU A 38 6.64 -3.85 -11.60
CA LEU A 38 6.18 -3.91 -12.98
C LEU A 38 6.28 -2.50 -13.57
N ALA A 39 7.21 -2.33 -14.49
CA ALA A 39 7.50 -1.03 -15.10
C ALA A 39 6.99 -0.97 -16.53
N ALA A 40 6.34 0.15 -16.86
CA ALA A 40 6.05 0.54 -18.22
C ALA A 40 7.36 0.85 -18.98
N PRO A 41 7.32 0.98 -20.32
CA PRO A 41 8.46 1.48 -21.08
C PRO A 41 9.05 2.75 -20.47
N GLU A 42 10.38 2.83 -20.50
CA GLU A 42 11.17 3.95 -19.96
C GLU A 42 11.00 4.18 -18.44
N TYR A 43 10.41 3.24 -17.70
CA TYR A 43 10.13 3.37 -16.25
C TYR A 43 9.27 4.62 -15.92
N SER A 44 8.45 5.06 -16.87
CA SER A 44 7.63 6.26 -16.71
C SER A 44 6.46 6.07 -15.74
N LEU A 45 5.95 4.85 -15.63
CA LEU A 45 4.93 4.41 -14.69
C LEU A 45 5.34 3.04 -14.14
N VAL A 46 5.33 2.88 -12.81
CA VAL A 46 5.75 1.66 -12.13
C VAL A 46 4.71 1.26 -11.09
N PHE A 47 4.35 -0.02 -11.09
CA PHE A 47 3.66 -0.65 -9.98
C PHE A 47 4.68 -1.43 -9.17
N SER A 48 4.79 -1.17 -7.87
CA SER A 48 5.77 -1.86 -7.05
C SER A 48 5.23 -2.20 -5.67
N CYS A 49 5.73 -3.30 -5.12
CA CYS A 49 5.40 -3.71 -3.77
C CYS A 49 6.65 -4.29 -3.10
N ASN A 50 6.67 -4.18 -1.78
CA ASN A 50 7.63 -4.88 -0.95
C ASN A 50 6.95 -5.50 0.28
N ALA A 51 7.62 -6.49 0.87
CA ALA A 51 7.18 -7.22 2.03
C ALA A 51 8.40 -7.71 2.85
N PRO A 52 8.25 -7.97 4.15
CA PRO A 52 9.29 -8.61 4.95
C PRO A 52 9.73 -9.94 4.32
N SER A 53 11.03 -10.13 4.20
CA SER A 53 11.58 -11.40 3.74
C SER A 53 11.34 -12.50 4.78
N PRO A 54 11.05 -13.74 4.35
CA PRO A 54 11.01 -14.90 5.24
C PRO A 54 12.33 -15.13 6.00
N GLN A 55 13.44 -14.64 5.45
CA GLN A 55 14.77 -14.77 6.06
C GLN A 55 14.97 -13.83 7.26
N ARG A 56 14.16 -12.77 7.37
CA ARG A 56 14.12 -11.82 8.50
C ARG A 56 15.49 -11.23 8.89
N ARG A 57 16.35 -10.98 7.90
CA ARG A 57 17.62 -10.29 8.15
C ARG A 57 17.34 -8.82 8.51
N PRO A 58 18.11 -8.20 9.42
CA PRO A 58 17.95 -6.79 9.76
C PRO A 58 18.13 -5.90 8.53
N LEU A 59 17.29 -4.87 8.36
CA LEU A 59 17.32 -3.98 7.18
C LEU A 59 18.66 -3.23 7.02
N MET A 60 19.36 -2.97 8.12
CA MET A 60 20.70 -2.38 8.10
C MET A 60 21.76 -3.29 7.47
N GLU A 61 21.58 -4.62 7.52
CA GLU A 61 22.53 -5.60 6.97
C GLU A 61 22.26 -5.96 5.51
N THR A 62 21.10 -5.57 4.99
CA THR A 62 20.64 -5.86 3.63
C THR A 62 20.53 -4.61 2.76
N GLU A 63 21.01 -3.47 3.26
CA GLU A 63 20.95 -2.17 2.62
C GLU A 63 19.51 -1.65 2.38
N ASP A 64 18.50 -2.29 2.98
CA ASP A 64 17.08 -1.94 2.84
C ASP A 64 16.61 -0.84 3.81
N HIS A 65 17.50 -0.30 4.62
CA HIS A 65 17.19 0.66 5.68
C HIS A 65 16.61 2.00 5.21
N GLU A 66 16.80 2.35 3.93
CA GLU A 66 16.21 3.54 3.32
C GLU A 66 14.91 3.22 2.55
N THR A 67 14.50 1.96 2.48
CA THR A 67 13.33 1.56 1.69
C THR A 67 12.02 2.06 2.29
N VAL A 68 11.17 2.68 1.46
CA VAL A 68 9.79 2.97 1.84
C VAL A 68 8.98 1.68 1.79
N LEU A 69 8.52 1.25 2.97
CA LEU A 69 7.77 0.01 3.10
C LEU A 69 6.31 0.18 2.71
N ASN A 70 5.80 -0.80 1.97
CA ASN A 70 4.37 -0.93 1.80
C ASN A 70 3.68 -1.33 3.11
N ALA A 71 2.44 -0.90 3.27
CA ALA A 71 1.48 -1.55 4.13
C ALA A 71 1.27 -3.02 3.69
N PRO A 72 0.80 -3.90 4.59
CA PRO A 72 0.45 -5.27 4.21
C PRO A 72 -0.51 -5.28 3.02
N PHE A 73 -0.13 -6.01 1.97
CA PHE A 73 -0.88 -6.08 0.71
C PHE A 73 -1.11 -4.71 0.05
N GLY A 74 -0.20 -3.76 0.29
CA GLY A 74 -0.13 -2.48 -0.40
C GLY A 74 0.72 -2.57 -1.66
N MET A 75 0.43 -1.69 -2.62
CA MET A 75 1.19 -1.53 -3.85
C MET A 75 1.32 -0.04 -4.15
N PHE A 76 2.55 0.41 -4.41
CA PHE A 76 2.80 1.74 -4.91
C PHE A 76 2.45 1.84 -6.39
N VAL A 77 1.82 2.94 -6.76
CA VAL A 77 1.77 3.46 -8.12
C VAL A 77 2.72 4.64 -8.17
N SER A 78 3.82 4.48 -8.90
CA SER A 78 4.88 5.49 -9.04
C SER A 78 4.90 6.07 -10.45
N VAL A 79 5.07 7.39 -10.56
CA VAL A 79 5.22 8.10 -11.84
C VAL A 79 6.54 8.86 -11.84
N SER A 80 7.32 8.68 -12.90
CA SER A 80 8.62 9.33 -13.04
C SER A 80 8.50 10.85 -13.06
N SER A 81 9.40 11.53 -12.36
CA SER A 81 9.52 12.99 -12.41
C SER A 81 9.96 13.52 -13.78
N GLN A 82 10.46 12.65 -14.66
CA GLN A 82 10.73 12.98 -16.06
C GLN A 82 9.44 13.12 -16.88
N LEU A 83 8.38 12.39 -16.49
CA LEU A 83 7.07 12.47 -17.13
C LEU A 83 6.30 13.69 -16.62
N VAL A 84 6.31 13.88 -15.31
CA VAL A 84 5.63 14.99 -14.63
C VAL A 84 6.63 15.70 -13.75
N ALA A 85 7.04 16.91 -14.14
CA ALA A 85 8.03 17.67 -13.39
C ALA A 85 7.59 17.92 -11.94
N ARG A 86 8.53 17.82 -11.00
CA ARG A 86 8.30 18.17 -9.59
C ARG A 86 7.78 19.61 -9.48
N ASN A 87 6.72 19.80 -8.71
CA ASN A 87 6.22 21.14 -8.36
C ASN A 87 6.66 21.57 -6.96
N ALA A 88 6.50 22.86 -6.65
CA ALA A 88 6.90 23.43 -5.36
C ALA A 88 6.13 22.87 -4.16
N ALA A 89 4.89 22.40 -4.38
CA ALA A 89 4.06 21.81 -3.33
C ALA A 89 4.47 20.37 -2.97
N ALA A 90 5.30 19.71 -3.80
CA ALA A 90 5.63 18.29 -3.67
C ALA A 90 4.39 17.38 -3.61
N LEU A 91 3.27 17.85 -4.19
CA LEU A 91 1.99 17.14 -4.28
C LEU A 91 1.47 17.26 -5.71
N LEU A 92 1.14 16.12 -6.33
CA LEU A 92 0.51 16.09 -7.63
C LEU A 92 -0.99 15.88 -7.43
N PRO A 93 -1.85 16.77 -7.98
CA PRO A 93 -3.29 16.67 -7.81
C PRO A 93 -3.78 15.31 -8.30
N ALA A 94 -4.90 14.86 -7.73
CA ALA A 94 -5.49 13.54 -7.95
C ALA A 94 -5.51 13.13 -9.43
N ALA A 95 -4.47 12.39 -9.83
CA ALA A 95 -4.26 11.88 -11.17
C ALA A 95 -5.29 10.76 -11.45
N THR A 96 -5.48 10.41 -12.71
CA THR A 96 -6.44 9.38 -13.10
C THR A 96 -5.76 8.32 -13.97
N LEU A 97 -5.94 7.06 -13.61
CA LEU A 97 -5.67 5.95 -14.51
C LEU A 97 -6.97 5.56 -15.20
N ILE A 98 -6.96 5.49 -16.52
CA ILE A 98 -8.13 5.22 -17.36
C ILE A 98 -7.90 3.86 -18.00
N ALA A 99 -8.76 2.88 -17.69
CA ALA A 99 -8.76 1.55 -18.28
C ALA A 99 -10.04 1.37 -19.11
N ASP A 100 -9.90 1.09 -20.41
CA ASP A 100 -11.02 0.93 -21.34
C ASP A 100 -12.06 2.07 -21.27
N GLY A 101 -11.55 3.31 -21.12
CA GLY A 101 -12.38 4.52 -20.99
C GLY A 101 -12.99 4.76 -19.60
N THR A 102 -12.82 3.84 -18.65
CA THR A 102 -13.24 4.03 -17.26
C THR A 102 -12.12 4.67 -16.45
N GLY A 103 -12.38 5.85 -15.88
CA GLY A 103 -11.40 6.57 -15.07
C GLY A 103 -11.42 6.16 -13.59
N TYR A 104 -10.25 5.83 -13.07
CA TYR A 104 -9.96 5.51 -11.68
C TYR A 104 -9.10 6.64 -11.10
N ARG A 105 -9.75 7.51 -10.33
CA ARG A 105 -9.06 8.64 -9.69
C ARG A 105 -8.17 8.14 -8.57
N LEU A 106 -6.89 8.44 -8.67
CA LEU A 106 -5.91 8.17 -7.63
C LEU A 106 -6.07 9.20 -6.50
N PRO A 107 -5.77 8.82 -5.25
CA PRO A 107 -5.47 9.80 -4.21
C PRO A 107 -4.34 10.73 -4.63
N GLU A 108 -4.12 11.81 -3.89
CA GLU A 108 -3.01 12.71 -4.15
C GLU A 108 -1.67 11.97 -4.13
N LEU A 109 -0.85 12.16 -5.17
CA LEU A 109 0.49 11.57 -5.22
C LEU A 109 1.45 12.52 -4.52
N TRP A 110 2.24 12.00 -3.61
CA TRP A 110 3.29 12.76 -2.94
C TRP A 110 4.63 12.53 -3.64
N PHE A 111 5.48 13.56 -3.65
CA PHE A 111 6.82 13.43 -4.23
C PHE A 111 7.75 12.75 -3.23
N ASN A 112 8.25 11.57 -3.61
CA ASN A 112 9.27 10.87 -2.85
C ASN A 112 10.66 11.36 -3.28
N GLU A 113 11.33 12.11 -2.40
CA GLU A 113 12.67 12.64 -2.69
C GLU A 113 13.75 11.57 -2.78
N LEU A 114 13.61 10.44 -2.07
CA LEU A 114 14.56 9.35 -2.10
C LEU A 114 14.57 8.67 -3.48
N TYR A 115 13.40 8.44 -4.06
CA TYR A 115 13.27 7.78 -5.36
C TYR A 115 13.19 8.77 -6.54
N GLY A 116 12.92 10.04 -6.27
CA GLY A 116 12.73 11.05 -7.32
C GLY A 116 11.45 10.84 -8.14
N GLU A 117 10.40 10.29 -7.52
CA GLU A 117 9.16 9.85 -8.16
C GLU A 117 7.93 10.41 -7.43
N TRP A 118 6.83 10.57 -8.17
CA TRP A 118 5.50 10.77 -7.58
C TRP A 118 4.94 9.42 -7.16
N MET A 119 4.43 9.28 -5.95
CA MET A 119 3.97 8.00 -5.42
C MET A 119 2.61 8.11 -4.75
N VAL A 120 1.82 7.05 -4.87
CA VAL A 120 0.66 6.79 -4.03
C VAL A 120 0.61 5.31 -3.70
N GLU A 121 0.19 4.98 -2.48
CA GLU A 121 -0.04 3.59 -2.10
C GLU A 121 -1.52 3.25 -2.15
N LEU A 122 -1.83 2.19 -2.89
CA LEU A 122 -3.16 1.59 -2.97
C LEU A 122 -3.13 0.18 -2.37
N ALA A 123 -4.28 -0.29 -1.89
CA ALA A 123 -4.41 -1.70 -1.55
C ALA A 123 -4.35 -2.55 -2.82
N MET A 124 -3.68 -3.71 -2.82
CA MET A 124 -3.70 -4.63 -3.97
C MET A 124 -5.12 -5.07 -4.37
N ALA A 125 -6.07 -4.99 -3.43
CA ALA A 125 -7.49 -5.27 -3.66
C ALA A 125 -8.26 -4.10 -4.30
N ASP A 126 -7.60 -2.96 -4.57
CA ASP A 126 -8.23 -1.80 -5.19
C ASP A 126 -8.81 -2.17 -6.56
N ALA A 127 -10.00 -1.61 -6.86
CA ALA A 127 -10.73 -1.88 -8.09
C ALA A 127 -9.92 -1.52 -9.35
N LEU A 128 -8.99 -0.56 -9.25
CA LEU A 128 -8.06 -0.20 -10.31
C LEU A 128 -7.30 -1.44 -10.82
N PHE A 129 -6.75 -2.27 -9.93
CA PHE A 129 -5.88 -3.37 -10.36
C PHE A 129 -6.67 -4.49 -11.03
N GLY A 130 -7.91 -4.73 -10.58
CA GLY A 130 -8.85 -5.59 -11.29
C GLY A 130 -9.12 -5.07 -12.71
N ALA A 131 -9.34 -3.77 -12.87
CA ALA A 131 -9.58 -3.15 -14.17
C ALA A 131 -8.35 -3.24 -15.09
N LEU A 132 -7.16 -2.90 -14.59
CA LEU A 132 -5.91 -2.98 -15.34
C LEU A 132 -5.56 -4.41 -15.77
N SER A 133 -5.93 -5.42 -14.98
CA SER A 133 -5.69 -6.83 -15.33
C SER A 133 -6.48 -7.31 -16.55
N GLY A 134 -7.56 -6.62 -16.93
CA GLY A 134 -8.39 -6.94 -18.10
C GLY A 134 -8.37 -5.88 -19.20
N ALA A 135 -7.58 -4.81 -19.03
CA ALA A 135 -7.64 -3.63 -19.88
C ALA A 135 -7.14 -3.90 -21.30
N GLY A 136 -7.89 -3.43 -22.31
CA GLY A 136 -7.46 -3.35 -23.70
C GLY A 136 -6.81 -2.00 -24.06
N ASP A 137 -7.15 -0.94 -23.33
CA ASP A 137 -6.55 0.40 -23.41
C ASP A 137 -6.21 0.92 -22.02
N MET A 138 -5.08 1.61 -21.90
CA MET A 138 -4.64 2.23 -20.65
C MET A 138 -4.09 3.63 -20.90
N VAL A 139 -4.60 4.62 -20.16
CA VAL A 139 -4.12 6.00 -20.20
C VAL A 139 -3.88 6.49 -18.77
N PHE A 140 -2.76 7.16 -18.54
CA PHE A 140 -2.52 7.94 -17.34
C PHE A 140 -2.75 9.42 -17.63
N ASP A 141 -3.63 10.08 -16.89
CA ASP A 141 -3.84 11.53 -16.91
C ASP A 141 -3.32 12.10 -15.59
N ALA A 142 -2.30 12.97 -15.67
CA ALA A 142 -1.69 13.56 -14.47
C ALA A 142 -2.54 14.68 -13.84
N GLY A 143 -3.68 15.05 -14.43
CA GLY A 143 -4.49 16.18 -13.98
C GLY A 143 -3.85 17.55 -14.26
N THR A 144 -2.77 17.58 -15.04
CA THR A 144 -2.01 18.78 -15.43
C THR A 144 -2.28 19.21 -16.87
N GLY A 145 -3.29 18.61 -17.51
CA GLY A 145 -3.59 18.78 -18.95
C GLY A 145 -2.73 17.91 -19.86
N GLN A 146 -1.95 16.98 -19.29
CA GLN A 146 -1.16 15.99 -20.03
C GLN A 146 -1.64 14.58 -19.69
N ALA A 147 -1.71 13.74 -20.72
CA ALA A 147 -2.06 12.34 -20.59
C ALA A 147 -1.17 11.47 -21.50
N TRP A 148 -0.86 10.26 -21.03
CA TRP A 148 0.02 9.32 -21.70
C TRP A 148 -0.69 7.98 -21.84
N ARG A 149 -0.74 7.48 -23.08
CA ARG A 149 -1.27 6.16 -23.37
C ARG A 149 -0.15 5.13 -23.24
N TYR A 150 -0.46 4.02 -22.56
CA TYR A 150 0.46 2.91 -22.33
C TYR A 150 0.03 1.69 -23.13
N PRO A 151 0.97 0.89 -23.67
CA PRO A 151 0.64 -0.44 -24.17
C PRO A 151 0.13 -1.31 -23.01
N VAL A 152 -0.71 -2.30 -23.28
CA VAL A 152 -1.23 -3.22 -22.25
C VAL A 152 -0.62 -4.63 -22.37
N ASP A 153 0.23 -4.86 -23.36
CA ASP A 153 0.89 -6.14 -23.60
C ASP A 153 1.80 -6.53 -22.41
N GLY A 154 1.44 -7.63 -21.73
CA GLY A 154 2.14 -8.10 -20.53
C GLY A 154 1.74 -7.42 -19.22
N LEU A 155 0.82 -6.44 -19.25
CA LEU A 155 0.36 -5.75 -18.04
C LEU A 155 -0.35 -6.71 -17.06
N SER A 156 -1.31 -7.49 -17.55
CA SER A 156 -2.09 -8.42 -16.73
C SER A 156 -1.23 -9.49 -16.06
N GLU A 157 -0.39 -10.17 -16.85
CA GLU A 157 0.55 -11.18 -16.36
C GLU A 157 1.54 -10.58 -15.36
N GLY A 158 2.10 -9.41 -15.70
CA GLY A 158 3.00 -8.66 -14.84
C GLY A 158 2.38 -8.30 -13.49
N LEU A 159 1.16 -7.75 -13.50
CA LEU A 159 0.44 -7.35 -12.28
C LEU A 159 0.18 -8.57 -11.40
N SER A 160 -0.36 -9.64 -11.99
CA SER A 160 -0.62 -10.89 -11.28
C SER A 160 0.66 -11.45 -10.64
N ARG A 161 1.77 -11.43 -11.37
CA ARG A 161 3.07 -11.90 -10.88
C ARG A 161 3.56 -11.10 -9.68
N ILE A 162 3.61 -9.77 -9.78
CA ILE A 162 4.15 -8.93 -8.70
C ILE A 162 3.26 -8.99 -7.45
N MET A 163 1.93 -8.98 -7.65
CA MET A 163 0.98 -9.12 -6.55
C MET A 163 1.14 -10.46 -5.85
N SER A 164 1.26 -11.55 -6.60
CA SER A 164 1.46 -12.88 -6.02
C SER A 164 2.75 -12.98 -5.20
N VAL A 165 3.84 -12.38 -5.66
CA VAL A 165 5.12 -12.38 -4.93
C VAL A 165 4.98 -11.68 -3.59
N CYS A 166 4.49 -10.44 -3.59
CA CYS A 166 4.37 -9.66 -2.36
C CYS A 166 3.27 -10.17 -1.44
N ALA A 167 2.11 -10.57 -1.96
CA ALA A 167 1.04 -11.16 -1.16
C ALA A 167 1.52 -12.46 -0.50
N GLY A 168 2.26 -13.30 -1.23
CA GLY A 168 2.87 -14.51 -0.69
C GLY A 168 3.86 -14.21 0.45
N ALA A 169 4.71 -13.20 0.27
CA ALA A 169 5.66 -12.77 1.30
C ALA A 169 4.94 -12.19 2.54
N TRP A 170 3.86 -11.42 2.38
CA TRP A 170 3.05 -10.93 3.50
C TRP A 170 2.35 -12.07 4.25
N VAL A 171 1.82 -13.07 3.55
CA VAL A 171 1.26 -14.27 4.18
C VAL A 171 2.32 -15.03 4.97
N GLN A 172 3.53 -15.20 4.43
CA GLN A 172 4.65 -15.81 5.15
C GLN A 172 5.13 -14.97 6.35
N ALA A 173 4.98 -13.64 6.27
CA ALA A 173 5.19 -12.73 7.39
C ALA A 173 4.04 -12.76 8.42
N GLY A 174 3.05 -13.64 8.27
CA GLY A 174 1.98 -13.88 9.23
C GLY A 174 0.75 -12.99 9.06
N GLN A 175 0.64 -12.26 7.95
CA GLN A 175 -0.54 -11.45 7.64
C GLN A 175 -1.62 -12.31 7.00
N ALA A 176 -2.88 -12.13 7.41
CA ALA A 176 -4.00 -12.82 6.79
C ALA A 176 -4.25 -12.23 5.40
N LEU A 177 -4.36 -13.09 4.37
CA LEU A 177 -4.69 -12.65 3.02
C LEU A 177 -6.07 -11.98 3.02
N PRO A 178 -6.19 -10.72 2.55
CA PRO A 178 -7.47 -10.04 2.44
C PRO A 178 -8.44 -10.88 1.61
N PRO A 179 -9.70 -11.06 2.05
CA PRO A 179 -10.70 -11.81 1.29
C PRO A 179 -10.82 -11.34 -0.17
N ALA A 180 -10.71 -10.03 -0.39
CA ALA A 180 -10.76 -9.44 -1.73
C ALA A 180 -9.60 -9.87 -2.66
N LEU A 181 -8.44 -10.28 -2.10
CA LEU A 181 -7.33 -10.88 -2.85
C LEU A 181 -7.43 -12.41 -2.94
N GLY A 182 -8.15 -13.04 -2.00
CA GLY A 182 -8.42 -14.48 -1.96
C GLY A 182 -9.69 -14.92 -2.69
N GLY A 183 -10.42 -13.99 -3.33
CA GLY A 183 -11.64 -14.28 -4.08
C GLY A 183 -12.91 -14.36 -3.24
N VAL A 184 -13.15 -13.44 -2.30
CA VAL A 184 -14.50 -13.01 -1.87
C VAL A 184 -14.39 -11.56 -1.37
N ALA A 185 -15.07 -10.61 -2.00
CA ALA A 185 -15.03 -9.21 -1.59
C ALA A 185 -15.31 -9.04 -0.07
N ALA A 186 -14.44 -8.31 0.64
CA ALA A 186 -14.71 -7.93 2.02
C ALA A 186 -15.94 -7.02 2.07
N ALA A 187 -16.89 -7.35 2.95
CA ALA A 187 -18.06 -6.51 3.16
C ALA A 187 -17.65 -5.17 3.81
N PRO A 188 -18.31 -4.06 3.47
CA PRO A 188 -18.05 -2.76 4.09
C PRO A 188 -18.35 -2.83 5.60
N VAL A 189 -17.39 -2.42 6.43
CA VAL A 189 -17.63 -2.20 7.87
C VAL A 189 -18.39 -0.89 8.02
N GLN A 190 -19.72 -0.96 8.11
CA GLN A 190 -20.53 0.20 8.49
C GLN A 190 -20.27 0.55 9.96
N GLY A 191 -20.18 1.84 10.29
CA GLY A 191 -20.15 2.32 11.69
C GLY A 191 -18.75 2.39 12.34
N LEU A 192 -17.72 2.83 11.60
CA LEU A 192 -16.41 3.15 12.18
C LEU A 192 -16.52 4.26 13.25
N MET A 193 -17.34 5.26 12.99
CA MET A 193 -17.65 6.34 13.92
C MET A 193 -18.69 5.90 14.95
N THR A 194 -18.35 5.95 16.25
CA THR A 194 -19.28 5.73 17.36
C THR A 194 -19.58 7.06 18.08
N PRO A 195 -20.69 7.16 18.84
CA PRO A 195 -20.96 8.36 19.65
C PRO A 195 -19.84 8.70 20.64
N GLN A 196 -19.13 7.68 21.15
CA GLN A 196 -18.00 7.84 22.06
C GLN A 196 -16.79 8.47 21.35
N ILE A 197 -16.45 8.01 20.14
CA ILE A 197 -15.36 8.58 19.34
C ILE A 197 -15.73 9.99 18.87
N ASP A 198 -16.97 10.24 18.45
CA ASP A 198 -17.41 11.59 18.08
C ASP A 198 -17.29 12.56 19.28
N ALA A 199 -17.76 12.15 20.46
CA ALA A 199 -17.63 12.96 21.67
C ALA A 199 -16.16 13.21 22.05
N TYR A 200 -15.31 12.18 21.94
CA TYR A 200 -13.86 12.29 22.15
C TYR A 200 -13.25 13.32 21.20
N LEU A 201 -13.45 13.16 19.89
CA LEU A 201 -12.87 14.05 18.88
C LEU A 201 -13.36 15.50 19.01
N ARG A 202 -14.65 15.73 19.31
CA ARG A 202 -15.16 17.09 19.58
C ARG A 202 -14.49 17.75 20.77
N ARG A 203 -14.26 16.98 21.83
CA ARG A 203 -13.62 17.46 23.05
C ARG A 203 -12.15 17.80 22.79
N GLU A 204 -11.42 16.91 22.14
CA GLU A 204 -9.99 17.07 21.88
C GLU A 204 -9.70 18.13 20.79
N CYS A 205 -10.57 18.27 19.79
CA CYS A 205 -10.40 19.31 18.77
C CYS A 205 -10.84 20.72 19.24
N GLU A 206 -11.68 20.81 20.29
CA GLU A 206 -12.36 22.04 20.74
C GLU A 206 -13.09 22.81 19.62
N ALA A 207 -13.32 22.15 18.48
CA ALA A 207 -13.83 22.72 17.25
C ALA A 207 -14.41 21.61 16.35
N PRO A 208 -15.12 21.95 15.26
CA PRO A 208 -15.49 20.95 14.25
C PRO A 208 -14.25 20.19 13.77
N TYR A 209 -14.44 18.93 13.39
CA TYR A 209 -13.37 18.11 12.89
C TYR A 209 -13.82 17.36 11.64
N ARG A 210 -12.86 17.02 10.79
CA ARG A 210 -13.04 16.11 9.65
C ARG A 210 -12.05 14.96 9.76
N ILE A 211 -12.47 13.80 9.27
CA ILE A 211 -11.64 12.60 9.19
C ILE A 211 -11.34 12.33 7.74
N GLU A 212 -10.06 12.26 7.42
CA GLU A 212 -9.55 11.85 6.12
C GLU A 212 -9.42 10.31 6.08
N ASP A 213 -9.29 9.74 4.88
CA ASP A 213 -9.20 8.30 4.70
C ASP A 213 -8.13 7.70 5.61
N ARG A 214 -8.46 6.59 6.29
CA ARG A 214 -7.64 5.87 7.31
C ARG A 214 -7.56 6.51 8.70
N GLY A 215 -8.20 7.65 8.96
CA GLY A 215 -8.20 8.26 10.30
C GLY A 215 -8.95 7.44 11.38
N ILE A 216 -9.80 6.49 10.99
CA ILE A 216 -10.36 5.47 11.89
C ILE A 216 -10.27 4.09 11.22
N ALA A 217 -9.81 3.09 11.97
CA ALA A 217 -9.87 1.68 11.59
C ALA A 217 -10.60 0.85 12.65
N ALA A 218 -10.97 -0.38 12.29
CA ALA A 218 -11.66 -1.32 13.17
C ALA A 218 -11.03 -2.71 13.14
N HIS A 219 -10.76 -3.28 14.32
CA HIS A 219 -10.15 -4.59 14.52
C HIS A 219 -10.60 -5.18 15.85
N ASP A 220 -10.68 -6.51 15.98
CA ASP A 220 -10.97 -7.19 17.27
C ASP A 220 -9.64 -7.46 18.00
N LEU A 221 -9.12 -6.46 18.72
CA LEU A 221 -7.82 -6.50 19.40
C LEU A 221 -7.91 -7.21 20.76
N ASP A 222 -9.06 -7.15 21.43
CA ASP A 222 -9.30 -7.81 22.71
C ASP A 222 -9.95 -9.20 22.62
N ARG A 223 -10.32 -9.63 21.41
CA ARG A 223 -10.85 -10.97 21.07
C ARG A 223 -12.22 -11.24 21.69
N ASP A 224 -13.03 -10.20 21.91
CA ASP A 224 -14.41 -10.36 22.40
C ASP A 224 -15.44 -10.56 21.27
N GLY A 225 -14.98 -10.55 20.01
CA GLY A 225 -15.81 -10.74 18.82
C GLY A 225 -16.55 -9.47 18.39
N GLN A 226 -16.32 -8.34 19.06
CA GLN A 226 -16.75 -7.02 18.64
C GLN A 226 -15.55 -6.24 18.07
N PRO A 227 -15.80 -5.32 17.14
CA PRO A 227 -14.71 -4.56 16.56
C PRO A 227 -14.33 -3.41 17.50
N ASP A 228 -13.08 -3.36 17.93
CA ASP A 228 -12.43 -2.21 18.54
C ASP A 228 -12.19 -1.11 17.50
N ARG A 229 -11.83 0.10 17.96
CA ARG A 229 -11.57 1.23 17.08
C ARG A 229 -10.21 1.82 17.35
N ILE A 230 -9.52 2.16 16.28
CA ILE A 230 -8.24 2.85 16.32
C ILE A 230 -8.43 4.18 15.63
N VAL A 231 -8.21 5.27 16.36
CA VAL A 231 -8.18 6.63 15.82
C VAL A 231 -6.73 7.01 15.57
N ASP A 232 -6.40 7.30 14.32
CA ASP A 232 -5.08 7.81 13.93
C ASP A 232 -5.17 9.32 13.73
N TRP A 233 -4.54 10.08 14.62
CA TRP A 233 -4.58 11.54 14.56
C TRP A 233 -3.90 12.14 13.33
N SER A 234 -3.10 11.37 12.59
CA SER A 234 -2.60 11.78 11.28
C SER A 234 -3.73 11.94 10.25
N GLY A 235 -4.88 11.29 10.45
CA GLY A 235 -6.06 11.42 9.59
C GLY A 235 -7.15 12.34 10.15
N VAL A 236 -6.93 13.00 11.30
CA VAL A 236 -7.95 13.84 11.97
C VAL A 236 -7.59 15.31 11.87
N ILE A 237 -8.44 16.11 11.24
CA ILE A 237 -8.22 17.55 11.10
C ILE A 237 -9.25 18.31 11.93
N CYS A 238 -8.77 19.02 12.95
CA CYS A 238 -9.55 19.98 13.71
C CYS A 238 -9.63 21.31 12.94
N GLU A 239 -10.84 21.77 12.65
CA GLU A 239 -11.11 23.00 11.90
C GLU A 239 -11.15 24.20 12.86
N GLY A 240 -10.22 25.15 12.72
CA GLY A 240 -10.17 26.36 13.57
C GLY A 240 -9.27 26.26 14.80
N ALA A 241 -8.56 25.14 14.98
CA ALA A 241 -7.47 24.95 15.93
C ALA A 241 -6.16 24.61 15.20
N ILE A 242 -5.12 24.16 15.93
CA ILE A 242 -3.93 23.58 15.30
C ILE A 242 -4.39 22.37 14.47
N PRO A 243 -4.17 22.35 13.15
CA PRO A 243 -4.53 21.21 12.32
C PRO A 243 -3.71 20.01 12.79
N ARG A 244 -4.38 18.99 13.34
CA ARG A 244 -3.77 17.78 13.94
C ARG A 244 -3.01 18.06 15.26
N PRO A 245 -3.71 18.46 16.34
CA PRO A 245 -3.07 18.91 17.58
C PRO A 245 -2.29 17.81 18.31
N TYR A 246 -2.61 16.54 18.04
CA TYR A 246 -1.93 15.38 18.61
C TYR A 246 -0.84 14.80 17.68
N CYS A 247 -0.35 15.61 16.74
CA CYS A 247 0.82 15.33 15.92
C CYS A 247 1.95 16.31 16.26
N GLY A 248 3.11 15.76 16.62
CA GLY A 248 4.35 16.50 16.87
C GLY A 248 5.30 16.48 15.69
N ALA A 249 6.61 16.58 15.96
CA ALA A 249 7.67 16.69 14.94
C ALA A 249 7.63 15.61 13.83
N ALA A 250 7.16 14.40 14.14
CA ALA A 250 6.97 13.32 13.17
C ALA A 250 6.01 12.21 13.63
N ASN A 251 5.55 12.24 14.89
CA ASN A 251 4.68 11.21 15.45
C ASN A 251 3.30 11.81 15.73
N CYS A 252 2.26 11.02 15.51
CA CYS A 252 0.89 11.32 15.88
C CYS A 252 0.42 10.35 16.99
N SER A 253 -0.57 10.77 17.76
CA SER A 253 -1.26 9.85 18.67
C SER A 253 -2.06 8.82 17.88
N ILE A 254 -1.99 7.56 18.32
CA ILE A 254 -2.81 6.45 17.87
C ILE A 254 -3.62 6.00 19.08
N ASP A 255 -4.93 6.26 19.05
CA ASP A 255 -5.81 6.04 20.20
C ASP A 255 -6.69 4.82 19.99
N VAL A 256 -6.63 3.90 20.93
CA VAL A 256 -7.32 2.61 20.85
C VAL A 256 -8.50 2.58 21.81
N PHE A 257 -9.69 2.42 21.26
CA PHE A 257 -10.94 2.22 21.99
C PHE A 257 -11.29 0.74 21.96
N LEU A 258 -11.15 0.08 23.11
CA LEU A 258 -11.53 -1.32 23.28
C LEU A 258 -13.00 -1.45 23.64
N THR A 259 -13.68 -2.38 23.01
CA THR A 259 -15.09 -2.69 23.25
C THR A 259 -15.30 -3.31 24.63
N SER A 260 -14.37 -4.15 25.10
CA SER A 260 -14.38 -4.67 26.47
C SER A 260 -14.09 -3.63 27.56
N ARG A 261 -13.58 -2.43 27.18
CA ARG A 261 -13.22 -1.36 28.12
C ARG A 261 -13.79 0.00 27.66
N PRO A 262 -15.07 0.29 27.93
CA PRO A 262 -15.65 1.58 27.61
C PRO A 262 -15.00 2.70 28.44
N GLY A 263 -14.82 3.89 27.85
CA GLY A 263 -14.19 5.05 28.50
C GLY A 263 -13.15 5.77 27.64
N GLU A 264 -12.11 6.30 28.28
CA GLU A 264 -11.00 6.96 27.58
C GLU A 264 -10.15 5.92 26.81
N PRO A 265 -9.67 6.26 25.61
CA PRO A 265 -8.84 5.36 24.83
C PRO A 265 -7.48 5.15 25.49
N GLN A 266 -6.79 4.09 25.08
CA GLN A 266 -5.37 3.96 25.34
C GLN A 266 -4.58 4.58 24.18
N SER A 267 -3.80 5.61 24.50
CA SER A 267 -3.00 6.36 23.53
C SER A 267 -1.59 5.81 23.38
N PHE A 268 -1.14 5.74 22.14
CA PHE A 268 0.23 5.40 21.74
C PHE A 268 0.78 6.50 20.85
N LEU A 269 2.10 6.67 20.82
CA LEU A 269 2.75 7.67 19.96
C LEU A 269 3.53 6.96 18.86
N GLY A 270 3.29 7.31 17.60
CA GLY A 270 4.03 6.75 16.46
C GLY A 270 3.87 7.55 15.17
N VAL A 271 4.72 7.29 14.19
CA VAL A 271 4.57 7.83 12.82
C VAL A 271 3.36 7.19 12.12
N GLY A 272 2.95 6.01 12.60
CA GLY A 272 1.78 5.25 12.17
C GLY A 272 1.75 3.92 12.90
N TYR A 273 0.76 3.09 12.60
CA TYR A 273 0.64 1.76 13.18
C TYR A 273 0.36 0.70 12.11
N ARG A 274 0.58 -0.55 12.50
CA ARG A 274 0.19 -1.73 11.76
C ARG A 274 -0.41 -2.73 12.73
N VAL A 275 -1.58 -3.26 12.39
CA VAL A 275 -2.15 -4.39 13.11
C VAL A 275 -1.42 -5.66 12.69
N THR A 276 -0.93 -6.44 13.64
CA THR A 276 -0.13 -7.65 13.40
C THR A 276 -0.28 -8.64 14.56
N THR A 277 0.25 -9.84 14.40
CA THR A 277 0.21 -10.88 15.42
C THR A 277 1.42 -10.78 16.35
N ALA A 278 1.19 -10.75 17.66
CA ALA A 278 2.20 -10.85 18.71
C ALA A 278 2.74 -12.29 18.85
N ALA A 279 3.84 -12.46 19.59
CA ALA A 279 4.52 -13.75 19.75
C ALA A 279 3.62 -14.86 20.35
N ASN A 280 2.59 -14.48 21.12
CA ASN A 280 1.60 -15.39 21.71
C ASN A 280 0.39 -15.66 20.79
N GLY A 281 0.42 -15.20 19.54
CA GLY A 281 -0.70 -15.33 18.60
C GLY A 281 -1.82 -14.30 18.78
N ALA A 282 -1.68 -13.33 19.69
CA ALA A 282 -2.65 -12.24 19.86
C ALA A 282 -2.56 -11.21 18.74
N LEU A 283 -3.70 -10.66 18.34
CA LEU A 283 -3.71 -9.47 17.50
C LEU A 283 -3.18 -8.30 18.34
N GLY A 284 -2.37 -7.46 17.73
CA GLY A 284 -1.73 -6.35 18.40
C GLY A 284 -1.29 -5.28 17.43
N LEU A 285 -0.70 -4.22 17.96
CA LEU A 285 -0.28 -3.04 17.23
C LEU A 285 1.23 -2.93 17.25
N ARG A 286 1.83 -2.87 16.08
CA ARG A 286 3.23 -2.47 15.91
C ARG A 286 3.26 -1.04 15.41
N PHE A 287 4.06 -0.20 16.06
CA PHE A 287 4.15 1.21 15.73
C PHE A 287 5.41 1.52 14.92
N GLY A 288 5.27 2.35 13.89
CA GLY A 288 6.41 3.02 13.26
C GLY A 288 6.83 4.22 14.11
N GLY A 289 8.11 4.58 14.08
CA GLY A 289 8.63 5.72 14.83
C GLY A 289 9.83 6.35 14.14
N THR A 290 10.18 7.57 14.53
CA THR A 290 11.46 8.16 14.17
C THR A 290 12.62 7.46 14.88
N ALA A 291 13.85 7.66 14.40
CA ALA A 291 15.05 7.16 15.08
C ALA A 291 15.08 7.47 16.59
N GLY A 292 14.56 8.62 17.02
CA GLY A 292 14.44 8.97 18.44
C GLY A 292 13.40 8.14 19.22
N ALA A 293 12.30 7.75 18.58
CA ALA A 293 11.28 6.87 19.18
C ALA A 293 11.66 5.39 19.08
N CYS A 294 12.41 5.01 18.04
CA CYS A 294 12.80 3.62 17.76
C CYS A 294 14.21 3.24 18.23
N ALA A 295 14.98 4.15 18.84
CA ALA A 295 16.41 4.00 19.13
C ALA A 295 16.80 2.73 19.91
N GLN A 296 15.84 2.02 20.51
CA GLN A 296 16.05 0.79 21.28
C GLN A 296 15.16 -0.37 20.82
N GLY A 297 14.79 -0.43 19.53
CA GLY A 297 13.96 -1.50 18.96
C GLY A 297 12.51 -1.48 19.44
N GLN A 298 12.04 -0.36 20.00
CA GLN A 298 10.68 -0.23 20.50
C GLN A 298 9.63 -0.27 19.37
N CYS A 299 10.02 0.08 18.15
CA CYS A 299 9.18 0.02 16.96
C CYS A 299 9.05 -1.40 16.36
N ASP A 300 9.86 -2.35 16.83
CA ASP A 300 9.75 -3.76 16.44
C ASP A 300 8.80 -4.54 17.36
N ARG A 301 8.39 -3.95 18.49
CA ARG A 301 7.50 -4.59 19.48
C ARG A 301 6.05 -4.55 19.02
N VAL A 302 5.32 -5.61 19.34
CA VAL A 302 3.88 -5.73 19.06
C VAL A 302 3.13 -5.58 20.37
N PHE A 303 2.39 -4.48 20.52
CA PHE A 303 1.56 -4.23 21.67
C PHE A 303 0.25 -5.01 21.55
N TRP A 304 0.00 -5.96 22.44
CA TRP A 304 -1.20 -6.80 22.43
C TRP A 304 -1.95 -6.72 23.77
N TRP A 305 -3.27 -6.89 23.74
CA TRP A 305 -4.10 -6.82 24.93
C TRP A 305 -4.09 -8.12 25.73
N ASP A 306 -3.73 -8.06 27.02
CA ASP A 306 -3.69 -9.25 27.90
C ASP A 306 -5.00 -9.54 28.65
N GLY A 307 -6.06 -8.79 28.35
CA GLY A 307 -7.32 -8.80 29.10
C GLY A 307 -7.41 -7.69 30.15
N SER A 308 -6.30 -7.01 30.45
CA SER A 308 -6.25 -5.91 31.44
C SER A 308 -5.47 -4.68 30.99
N ARG A 309 -4.42 -4.86 30.19
CA ARG A 309 -3.58 -3.81 29.62
C ARG A 309 -2.89 -4.28 28.35
N PHE A 310 -2.43 -3.33 27.53
CA PHE A 310 -1.49 -3.65 26.47
C PHE A 310 -0.11 -4.03 27.03
N ARG A 311 0.47 -5.08 26.44
CA ARG A 311 1.81 -5.63 26.72
C ARG A 311 2.63 -5.60 25.45
N ASP A 312 3.93 -5.45 25.58
CA ASP A 312 4.91 -5.50 24.50
C ASP A 312 5.77 -6.78 24.52
#